data_AF-A0A7J6NLV9-F1
#
_entry.id   AF-A0A7J6NLV9-F1
#
_cell.length_a   1.000
_cell.length_b   1.000
_cell.length_c   1.000
_cell.angle_alpha   90.00
_cell.angle_beta   90.00
_cell.angle_gamma   90.00
#
_symmetry.space_group_name_H-M   'P 1'
#
loop_
_entity.id
_entity.type
_entity.pdbx_description
1 polymer ?
#
loop_
_entity_poly.entity_id
_entity_poly.type
_entity_poly.pdbx_seq_one_letter_code
_entity_poly.pdbx_strand_id
1 'polypeptide(L)'
;ILDHIRHECHDYTKGASEYEVNVEYLRSALDQGVDQVKSFRTRASLLGLTPTDYWDLDGMIDDYASYYKLWNTVISFQKSQIQWQQDPMKSINAEEVEQLLDSWFKECYKMIKGFDSDNTRMAQKVAKDLKSGIDDFRVKFPF
;
A
#
# COMPACT_ATOMS: atom_id res chain seq x y z
N ILE A 1 -3.81 -1.04 15.44
CA ILE A 1 -3.58 -1.61 14.09
C ILE A 1 -2.57 -0.78 13.31
N LEU A 2 -2.73 0.54 13.21
CA LEU A 2 -1.73 1.41 12.57
C LEU A 2 -0.32 1.22 13.15
N ASP A 3 -0.18 1.28 14.49
CA ASP A 3 1.12 1.02 15.15
C ASP A 3 1.69 -0.37 14.84
N HIS A 4 0.82 -1.38 14.73
CA HIS A 4 1.24 -2.73 14.35
C HIS A 4 1.81 -2.74 12.91
N ILE A 5 1.15 -2.05 11.97
CA ILE A 5 1.66 -1.94 10.58
C ILE A 5 2.99 -1.18 10.53
N ARG A 6 3.23 -0.22 11.44
CA ARG A 6 4.48 0.55 11.48
C ARG A 6 5.67 -0.23 12.00
N HIS A 7 5.44 -1.00 13.06
CA HIS A 7 6.52 -1.54 13.88
C HIS A 7 6.69 -3.05 13.69
N GLU A 8 5.59 -3.76 13.42
CA GLU A 8 5.59 -5.22 13.33
C GLU A 8 5.59 -5.71 11.88
N CYS A 9 5.02 -4.96 10.94
CA CYS A 9 5.09 -5.30 9.51
C CYS A 9 6.39 -4.77 8.92
N HIS A 10 7.39 -5.65 8.76
CA HIS A 10 8.71 -5.29 8.21
C HIS A 10 9.38 -6.39 7.39
N ASP A 11 8.77 -7.57 7.32
CA ASP A 11 9.23 -8.66 6.46
C ASP A 11 8.56 -8.55 5.10
N TYR A 12 9.33 -8.14 4.10
CA TYR A 12 8.87 -8.04 2.71
C TYR A 12 8.16 -9.32 2.24
N THR A 13 8.65 -10.50 2.61
CA THR A 13 8.14 -11.79 2.09
C THR A 13 6.74 -12.14 2.58
N LYS A 14 6.29 -11.49 3.66
CA LYS A 14 5.03 -11.77 4.34
C LYS A 14 3.86 -10.89 3.90
N GLY A 15 4.08 -9.99 2.92
CA GLY A 15 3.09 -9.04 2.44
C GLY A 15 1.73 -9.67 2.14
N ALA A 16 1.67 -10.50 1.10
CA ALA A 16 0.43 -11.14 0.65
C ALA A 16 -0.07 -12.25 1.59
N SER A 17 0.80 -12.88 2.38
CA SER A 17 0.42 -14.03 3.21
C SER A 17 -0.04 -13.69 4.62
N GLU A 18 0.53 -12.64 5.24
CA GLU A 18 0.25 -12.30 6.65
C GLU A 18 -0.26 -10.87 6.83
N TYR A 19 0.21 -9.90 6.02
CA TYR A 19 -0.05 -8.49 6.29
C TYR A 19 -1.26 -7.92 5.55
N GLU A 20 -1.64 -8.52 4.41
CA GLU A 20 -2.75 -8.03 3.57
C GLU A 20 -4.02 -7.76 4.36
N VAL A 21 -4.46 -8.70 5.20
CA VAL A 21 -5.71 -8.58 5.95
C VAL A 21 -5.71 -7.33 6.83
N ASN A 22 -4.61 -7.05 7.52
CA ASN A 22 -4.50 -5.89 8.41
C ASN A 22 -4.43 -4.58 7.61
N VAL A 23 -3.72 -4.58 6.49
CA VAL A 23 -3.56 -3.42 5.59
C VAL A 23 -4.92 -3.03 4.99
N GLU A 24 -5.65 -4.00 4.44
CA GLU A 24 -6.98 -3.78 3.88
C GLU A 24 -8.01 -3.42 4.94
N TYR A 25 -7.96 -4.07 6.10
CA TYR A 25 -8.86 -3.75 7.21
C TYR A 25 -8.73 -2.29 7.65
N LEU A 26 -7.49 -1.81 7.86
CA LEU A 26 -7.28 -0.43 8.29
C LEU A 26 -7.70 0.56 7.20
N ARG A 27 -7.43 0.25 5.92
CA ARG A 27 -7.89 1.08 4.80
C ARG A 27 -9.42 1.20 4.79
N SER A 28 -10.12 0.08 4.90
CA SER A 28 -11.58 0.05 4.92
C SER A 28 -12.16 0.78 6.13
N ALA A 29 -11.57 0.63 7.31
CA ALA A 29 -12.02 1.30 8.52
C ALA A 29 -11.89 2.83 8.41
N LEU A 30 -10.79 3.32 7.83
CA LEU A 30 -10.59 4.76 7.60
C LEU A 30 -11.57 5.31 6.56
N ASP A 31 -11.78 4.60 5.45
CA ASP A 31 -12.76 5.00 4.41
C ASP A 31 -14.19 5.06 4.98
N GLN A 32 -14.58 4.07 5.81
CA GLN A 32 -15.85 4.10 6.52
C GLN A 32 -15.96 5.28 7.50
N GLY A 33 -14.88 5.60 8.21
CA GLY A 33 -14.82 6.78 9.08
C GLY A 33 -15.05 8.08 8.31
N VAL A 34 -14.43 8.23 7.14
CA VAL A 34 -14.61 9.39 6.26
C VAL A 34 -16.06 9.53 5.82
N ASP A 35 -16.71 8.42 5.44
CA ASP A 35 -18.11 8.44 5.01
C ASP A 35 -19.08 8.76 6.16
N GLN A 36 -18.79 8.29 7.38
CA GLN A 36 -19.54 8.69 8.58
C GLN A 36 -19.40 10.19 8.85
N VAL A 37 -18.19 10.73 8.79
CA VAL A 37 -17.93 12.17 8.97
C VAL A 37 -18.69 13.00 7.93
N LYS A 38 -18.69 12.60 6.65
CA LYS A 38 -19.51 13.26 5.60
C LYS A 38 -20.99 13.25 5.98
N SER A 39 -21.51 12.12 6.47
CA SER A 39 -22.90 12.00 6.92
C SER A 39 -23.21 12.96 8.07
N PHE A 40 -22.34 13.04 9.08
CA PHE A 40 -22.51 13.95 10.21
C PHE A 40 -22.47 15.42 9.80
N ARG A 41 -21.50 15.80 8.95
CA ARG A 41 -21.41 17.16 8.41
C ARG A 41 -22.65 17.55 7.62
N THR A 42 -23.17 16.62 6.81
CA THR A 42 -24.42 16.82 6.06
C THR A 42 -25.61 17.04 7.00
N ARG A 43 -25.75 16.21 8.05
CA ARG A 43 -26.83 16.36 9.05
C ARG A 43 -26.71 17.67 9.82
N ALA A 44 -25.50 18.04 10.25
CA ALA A 44 -25.24 19.30 10.94
C ALA A 44 -25.67 20.49 10.08
N SER A 45 -25.26 20.51 8.80
CA SER A 45 -25.64 21.55 7.85
C SER A 45 -27.16 21.65 7.65
N LEU A 46 -27.87 20.52 7.54
CA LEU A 46 -29.33 20.50 7.38
C LEU A 46 -30.07 21.07 8.61
N LEU A 47 -29.47 20.93 9.79
CA LEU A 47 -30.01 21.42 11.06
C LEU A 47 -29.52 22.85 11.40
N GLY A 48 -28.72 23.48 10.52
CA GLY A 48 -28.11 24.79 10.79
C GLY A 48 -27.06 24.77 11.90
N LEU A 49 -26.53 23.59 12.24
CA LEU A 49 -25.46 23.41 13.23
C LEU A 49 -24.08 23.57 12.57
N THR A 50 -23.12 24.06 13.34
CA THR A 50 -21.72 24.10 12.91
C THR A 50 -21.18 22.66 12.80
N PRO A 51 -20.62 22.25 11.65
CA PRO A 51 -20.02 20.93 11.51
C PRO A 51 -18.80 20.76 12.40
N THR A 52 -18.65 19.59 13.02
CA THR A 52 -17.44 19.23 13.79
C THR A 52 -16.27 18.91 12.87
N ASP A 53 -15.08 19.33 13.28
CA ASP A 53 -13.81 18.96 12.65
C ASP A 53 -13.26 17.65 13.23
N TYR A 54 -12.77 16.77 12.36
CA TYR A 54 -12.28 15.43 12.70
C TYR A 54 -10.79 15.30 12.36
N TRP A 55 -9.98 16.23 12.88
CA TRP A 55 -8.55 16.33 12.60
C TRP A 55 -7.76 15.06 12.97
N ASP A 56 -8.20 14.33 14.00
CA ASP A 56 -7.61 13.03 14.36
C ASP A 56 -7.71 12.01 13.20
N LEU A 57 -8.88 11.95 12.54
CA LEU A 57 -9.11 11.04 11.43
C LEU A 57 -8.25 11.44 10.22
N ASP A 58 -8.21 12.74 9.90
CA ASP A 58 -7.40 13.27 8.81
C ASP A 58 -5.91 12.94 9.06
N GLY A 59 -5.42 13.15 10.28
CA GLY A 59 -4.06 12.80 10.68
C GLY A 59 -3.76 11.30 10.55
N MET A 60 -4.70 10.43 10.94
CA MET A 60 -4.54 8.97 10.77
C MET A 60 -4.48 8.55 9.29
N ILE A 61 -5.27 9.20 8.43
CA ILE A 61 -5.27 8.94 6.98
C ILE A 61 -3.93 9.33 6.37
N ASP A 62 -3.46 10.54 6.67
CA ASP A 62 -2.20 11.06 6.16
C ASP A 62 -1.02 10.18 6.60
N ASP A 63 -1.01 9.82 7.86
CA ASP A 63 0.05 9.03 8.47
C ASP A 63 0.00 7.55 8.02
N TYR A 64 -1.17 7.04 7.62
CA TYR A 64 -1.29 5.70 7.04
C TYR A 64 -0.99 5.66 5.53
N ALA A 65 -1.19 6.76 4.80
CA ALA A 65 -1.15 6.78 3.34
C ALA A 65 0.15 6.20 2.75
N SER A 66 1.30 6.55 3.32
CA SER A 66 2.61 6.07 2.87
C SER A 66 2.79 4.56 3.12
N TYR A 67 2.31 4.05 4.27
CA TYR A 67 2.38 2.63 4.61
C TYR A 67 1.41 1.79 3.78
N TYR A 68 0.20 2.30 3.54
CA TYR A 68 -0.75 1.65 2.63
C TYR A 68 -0.15 1.55 1.23
N LYS A 69 0.44 2.64 0.71
CA LYS A 69 1.09 2.62 -0.61
C LYS A 69 2.18 1.55 -0.69
N LEU A 70 3.05 1.47 0.32
CA LEU A 70 4.09 0.46 0.41
C LEU A 70 3.52 -0.96 0.35
N TRP A 71 2.63 -1.30 1.29
CA TRP A 71 2.14 -2.67 1.41
C TRP A 71 1.23 -3.06 0.27
N ASN A 72 0.38 -2.17 -0.22
CA ASN A 72 -0.43 -2.42 -1.41
C ASN A 72 0.45 -2.75 -2.63
N THR A 73 1.55 -2.01 -2.84
CA THR A 73 2.49 -2.29 -3.94
C THR A 73 3.22 -3.63 -3.74
N VAL A 74 3.66 -3.95 -2.52
CA VAL A 74 4.27 -5.26 -2.20
C VAL A 74 3.31 -6.42 -2.46
N ILE A 75 2.10 -6.33 -1.93
CA ILE A 75 1.06 -7.37 -2.05
C ILE A 75 0.69 -7.56 -3.52
N SER A 76 0.48 -6.46 -4.26
CA SER A 76 0.17 -6.50 -5.69
C SER A 76 1.27 -7.21 -6.48
N PHE A 77 2.53 -6.83 -6.24
CA PHE A 77 3.67 -7.48 -6.89
C PHE A 77 3.72 -8.99 -6.59
N GLN A 78 3.62 -9.39 -5.32
CA GLN A 78 3.69 -10.79 -4.91
C GLN A 78 2.56 -11.64 -5.52
N LYS A 79 1.33 -11.11 -5.52
CA LYS A 79 0.18 -11.77 -6.15
C LYS A 79 0.37 -11.91 -7.65
N SER A 80 0.83 -10.85 -8.32
CA SER A 80 1.10 -10.90 -9.75
C SER A 80 2.22 -11.89 -10.09
N GLN A 81 3.28 -11.98 -9.27
CA GLN A 81 4.32 -13.00 -9.47
C GLN A 81 3.76 -14.42 -9.40
N ILE A 82 2.92 -14.72 -8.40
CA ILE A 82 2.28 -16.03 -8.27
C ILE A 82 1.39 -16.31 -9.48
N GLN A 83 0.58 -15.32 -9.87
CA GLN A 83 -0.32 -15.44 -11.02
C GLN A 83 0.46 -15.70 -12.31
N TRP A 84 1.48 -14.90 -12.63
CA TRP A 84 2.27 -15.06 -13.85
C TRP A 84 3.07 -16.35 -13.90
N GLN A 85 3.37 -16.97 -12.76
CA GLN A 85 3.99 -18.30 -12.71
C GLN A 85 2.97 -19.43 -12.94
N GLN A 86 1.70 -19.20 -12.64
CA GLN A 86 0.62 -20.18 -12.77
C GLN A 86 -0.08 -20.11 -14.14
N ASP A 87 -0.17 -18.91 -14.72
CA ASP A 87 -0.85 -18.68 -15.99
C ASP A 87 -0.04 -19.29 -17.16
N PRO A 88 -0.71 -19.91 -18.15
CA PRO A 88 -0.03 -20.35 -19.36
C PRO A 88 0.69 -19.17 -20.04
N MET A 89 1.96 -19.30 -20.42
CA MET A 89 2.73 -18.18 -21.01
C MET A 89 2.04 -17.46 -22.18
N LYS A 90 1.21 -18.18 -22.97
CA LYS A 90 0.47 -17.60 -24.10
C LYS A 90 -0.64 -16.63 -23.69
N SER A 91 -1.10 -16.64 -22.43
CA SER A 91 -2.11 -15.72 -21.93
C SER A 91 -1.53 -14.50 -21.22
N ILE A 92 -0.20 -14.43 -21.05
CA ILE A 92 0.46 -13.31 -20.40
C ILE A 92 0.91 -12.33 -21.47
N ASN A 93 0.46 -11.08 -21.36
CA ASN A 93 0.95 -9.99 -22.21
C ASN A 93 2.27 -9.46 -21.63
N ALA A 94 3.39 -9.79 -22.26
CA ALA A 94 4.73 -9.38 -21.81
C ALA A 94 4.89 -7.85 -21.70
N GLU A 95 4.26 -7.09 -22.60
CA GLU A 95 4.31 -5.62 -22.58
C GLU A 95 3.60 -5.06 -21.34
N GLU A 96 2.44 -5.61 -20.98
CA GLU A 96 1.71 -5.19 -19.77
C GLU A 96 2.50 -5.53 -18.50
N VAL A 97 3.14 -6.70 -18.46
CA VAL A 97 4.01 -7.09 -17.34
C VAL A 97 5.18 -6.12 -17.20
N GLU A 98 5.87 -5.81 -18.29
CA GLU A 98 7.03 -4.90 -18.27
C GLU A 98 6.63 -3.49 -17.80
N GLN A 99 5.53 -2.95 -18.34
CA GLN A 99 4.99 -1.65 -17.93
C GLN A 99 4.62 -1.61 -16.43
N LEU A 100 4.02 -2.69 -15.92
CA LEU A 100 3.63 -2.77 -14.52
C LEU A 100 4.85 -2.85 -13.59
N LEU A 101 5.85 -3.65 -13.95
CA LEU A 101 7.12 -3.72 -13.23
C LEU A 101 7.81 -2.35 -13.22
N ASP A 102 7.81 -1.63 -14.35
CA ASP A 102 8.38 -0.29 -14.47
C ASP A 102 7.70 0.73 -13.57
N SER A 103 6.36 0.65 -13.50
CA SER A 103 5.56 1.48 -12.61
C SER A 103 5.92 1.23 -11.15
N TRP A 104 5.91 -0.02 -10.70
CA TRP A 104 6.27 -0.38 -9.32
C TRP A 104 7.72 -0.03 -8.98
N PHE A 105 8.63 -0.18 -9.94
CA PHE A 105 10.03 0.20 -9.74
C PHE A 105 10.19 1.72 -9.49
N LYS A 106 9.48 2.55 -10.26
CA LYS A 106 9.44 4.01 -10.06
C LYS A 106 8.79 4.37 -8.72
N GLU A 107 7.75 3.66 -8.31
CA GLU A 107 7.12 3.83 -7.01
C GLU A 107 8.08 3.50 -5.85
N CYS A 108 8.88 2.43 -5.97
CA CYS A 108 9.89 2.09 -4.97
C CYS A 108 10.87 3.24 -4.73
N TYR A 109 11.36 3.89 -5.78
CA TYR A 109 12.25 5.05 -5.61
C TYR A 109 11.59 6.20 -4.85
N LYS A 110 10.31 6.48 -5.13
CA LYS A 110 9.56 7.53 -4.42
C LYS A 110 9.40 7.15 -2.95
N MET A 111 9.03 5.90 -2.66
CA MET A 111 8.86 5.41 -1.28
C MET A 111 10.16 5.40 -0.49
N ILE A 112 11.27 4.96 -1.09
CA ILE A 112 12.59 4.97 -0.43
C ILE A 112 12.99 6.40 -0.03
N LYS A 113 12.71 7.38 -0.90
CA LYS A 113 12.97 8.80 -0.59
C LYS A 113 11.98 9.38 0.41
N GLY A 114 10.73 8.93 0.41
CA GLY A 114 9.70 9.40 1.34
C GLY A 114 9.87 8.86 2.76
N PHE A 115 10.45 7.67 2.92
CA PHE A 115 10.82 7.11 4.21
C PHE A 115 12.25 7.50 4.58
N ASP A 116 12.49 8.77 4.87
CA ASP A 116 13.83 9.34 5.12
C ASP A 116 14.19 9.51 6.61
N SER A 117 13.23 9.31 7.51
CA SER A 117 13.40 9.47 8.96
C SER A 117 13.70 8.14 9.67
N ASP A 118 14.33 8.20 10.85
CA ASP A 118 14.66 7.02 11.65
C ASP A 118 13.42 6.19 12.02
N ASN A 119 12.28 6.84 12.27
CA ASN A 119 11.01 6.18 12.58
C ASN A 119 10.44 5.37 11.40
N THR A 120 10.92 5.63 10.18
CA THR A 120 10.45 4.99 8.95
C THR A 120 11.47 4.02 8.35
N ARG A 121 12.60 3.79 9.03
CA ARG A 121 13.72 2.99 8.52
C ARG A 121 13.32 1.56 8.13
N MET A 122 12.41 0.94 8.88
CA MET A 122 11.90 -0.41 8.57
C MET A 122 11.06 -0.42 7.29
N ALA A 123 10.18 0.56 7.10
CA ALA A 123 9.42 0.73 5.87
C ALA A 123 10.33 1.05 4.67
N GLN A 124 11.36 1.88 4.86
CA GLN A 124 12.36 2.15 3.84
C GLN A 124 13.09 0.87 3.41
N LYS A 125 13.42 -0.01 4.36
CA LYS A 125 14.05 -1.31 4.07
C LYS A 125 13.11 -2.17 3.22
N VAL A 126 11.84 -2.29 3.58
CA VAL A 126 10.86 -3.06 2.78
C VAL A 126 10.76 -2.51 1.35
N ALA A 127 10.78 -1.18 1.16
CA ALA A 127 10.78 -0.58 -0.17
C ALA A 127 12.04 -0.92 -1.00
N LYS A 128 13.21 -1.02 -0.34
CA LYS A 128 14.46 -1.49 -0.99
C LYS A 128 14.39 -2.98 -1.33
N ASP A 129 13.84 -3.79 -0.43
CA ASP A 129 13.67 -5.23 -0.62
C ASP A 129 12.70 -5.50 -1.79
N LEU A 130 11.58 -4.77 -1.88
CA LEU A 130 10.66 -4.81 -3.02
C LEU A 130 11.36 -4.45 -4.33
N LYS A 131 12.14 -3.36 -4.34
CA LYS A 131 12.92 -2.97 -5.53
C LYS A 131 13.84 -4.10 -5.99
N SER A 132 14.56 -4.74 -5.06
CA SER A 132 15.42 -5.88 -5.36
C SER A 132 14.61 -7.07 -5.89
N GLY A 133 13.45 -7.36 -5.30
CA GLY A 133 12.55 -8.42 -5.75
C GLY A 133 12.05 -8.20 -7.19
N ILE A 134 11.76 -6.96 -7.57
CA ILE A 134 11.38 -6.58 -8.95
C ILE A 134 12.56 -6.82 -9.91
N ASP A 135 13.77 -6.36 -9.55
CA ASP A 135 14.98 -6.56 -10.36
C ASP A 135 15.27 -8.06 -10.56
N ASP A 136 15.20 -8.86 -9.48
CA ASP A 136 15.40 -10.31 -9.52
C ASP A 136 14.36 -11.04 -10.37
N PHE A 137 13.11 -10.57 -10.32
CA PHE A 137 12.03 -11.12 -11.15
C PHE A 137 12.26 -10.82 -12.63
N ARG A 138 12.66 -9.60 -12.99
CA ARG A 138 12.97 -9.22 -14.38
C ARG A 138 14.06 -10.09 -15.00
N VAL A 139 15.09 -10.45 -14.24
CA VAL A 139 16.18 -11.31 -14.73
C VAL A 139 15.70 -12.74 -15.01
N LYS A 140 14.70 -13.23 -14.28
CA LYS A 140 14.20 -14.61 -14.36
C LYS A 140 13.00 -14.77 -15.28
N PHE A 141 12.20 -13.72 -15.47
CA PHE A 141 10.98 -13.79 -16.25
C PHE A 141 11.28 -13.73 -17.75
N PRO A 142 10.83 -14.71 -18.56
CA PRO A 142 11.03 -14.68 -19.99
C PRO A 142 10.03 -13.69 -20.62
N PHE A 143 10.54 -12.53 -21.03
CA PHE A 143 9.80 -11.57 -21.86
C PHE A 143 9.81 -12.00 -23.33
#